data_AF-A0A2V6GIN9-F1
#
_entry.id   AF-A0A2V6GIN9-F1
#
_cell.length_a   1.000
_cell.length_b   1.000
_cell.length_c   1.000
_cell.angle_alpha   90.00
_cell.angle_beta   90.00
_cell.angle_gamma   90.00
#
_symmetry.space_group_name_H-M   'P 1'
#
loop_
_entity.id
_entity.type
_entity.pdbx_description
1 polymer ?
#
loop_
_entity_poly.entity_id
_entity_poly.type
_entity_poly.pdbx_seq_one_letter_code
_entity_poly.pdbx_strand_id
1 'polypeptide(L)'
;MAPVVRQRDTDMEPRVRILCSLSIFLVAGMMGLLTDGIAQEEPITEQRYEREELGVNRYTAPSIERIFQQLDDLRPLPFEQLQRELPKASPASREQKGLIFGGLVADGFLIVEAERKNAVDNLGRVLMREARGLGVDDRVTRHSASLTDLARRGHWPAVRKELIATQADVEQALIELHDQKMAHLISLGGWLRGLEISAGAIELDFSPQRAKVLTWSITSLEN
;
A
#
# COMPACT_ATOMS: atom_id res chain seq x y z
N MET A 1 87.76 -13.19 -9.57
CA MET A 1 87.82 -14.60 -10.01
C MET A 1 87.09 -15.42 -8.96
N ALA A 2 86.11 -16.22 -9.39
CA ALA A 2 85.41 -17.29 -8.67
C ALA A 2 84.41 -16.94 -7.52
N PRO A 3 83.42 -17.84 -7.28
CA PRO A 3 82.02 -17.51 -6.91
C PRO A 3 81.58 -18.13 -5.58
N VAL A 4 80.36 -17.83 -5.09
CA VAL A 4 79.70 -18.66 -4.05
C VAL A 4 78.22 -18.89 -4.39
N VAL A 5 78.00 -20.09 -4.94
CA VAL A 5 77.01 -21.14 -4.63
C VAL A 5 75.58 -20.77 -4.18
N ARG A 6 74.66 -21.48 -4.83
CA ARG A 6 73.18 -21.48 -4.80
C ARG A 6 72.61 -22.49 -3.78
N GLN A 7 71.55 -22.06 -3.07
CA GLN A 7 70.38 -22.76 -2.48
C GLN A 7 70.56 -23.97 -1.53
N ARG A 8 69.87 -23.94 -0.37
CA ARG A 8 68.57 -24.63 -0.19
C ARG A 8 67.86 -24.32 1.14
N ASP A 9 66.54 -24.42 1.06
CA ASP A 9 65.45 -24.13 1.99
C ASP A 9 65.43 -24.89 3.32
N THR A 10 64.40 -24.50 4.11
CA THR A 10 63.62 -25.21 5.15
C THR A 10 63.95 -24.73 6.58
N ASP A 11 63.00 -24.43 7.46
CA ASP A 11 61.57 -24.71 7.53
C ASP A 11 60.97 -23.78 8.60
N MET A 12 59.66 -23.51 8.55
CA MET A 12 58.77 -23.28 9.71
C MET A 12 57.34 -22.99 9.22
N GLU A 13 56.61 -24.10 9.11
CA GLU A 13 55.23 -24.33 9.56
C GLU A 13 54.05 -23.77 8.73
N PRO A 14 53.36 -24.63 7.94
CA PRO A 14 52.16 -24.29 7.16
C PRO A 14 50.88 -24.10 8.01
N ARG A 15 50.92 -24.35 9.33
CA ARG A 15 49.73 -24.34 10.20
C ARG A 15 49.21 -22.95 10.55
N VAL A 16 50.08 -21.94 10.63
CA VAL A 16 49.70 -20.57 11.02
C VAL A 16 48.96 -19.84 9.88
N ARG A 17 49.30 -20.15 8.62
CA ARG A 17 48.64 -19.55 7.45
C ARG A 17 47.20 -20.06 7.24
N ILE A 18 46.92 -21.30 7.63
CA ILE A 18 45.58 -21.91 7.50
C ILE A 18 44.64 -21.41 8.61
N LEU A 19 45.16 -21.12 9.81
CA LEU A 19 44.34 -20.63 10.92
C LEU A 19 43.85 -19.19 10.70
N CYS A 20 44.66 -18.33 10.08
CA CYS A 20 44.26 -16.96 9.75
C CYS A 20 43.29 -16.87 8.56
N SER A 21 43.36 -17.80 7.61
CA SER A 21 42.42 -17.81 6.48
C SER A 21 41.03 -18.35 6.88
N LEU A 22 40.94 -19.31 7.81
CA LEU A 22 39.64 -19.79 8.31
C LEU A 22 38.87 -18.75 9.14
N SER A 23 39.55 -17.87 9.87
CA SER A 23 38.90 -16.82 10.66
C SER A 23 38.24 -15.72 9.81
N ILE A 24 38.76 -15.46 8.61
CA ILE A 24 38.19 -14.47 7.69
C ILE A 24 36.89 -15.00 7.06
N PHE A 25 36.82 -16.31 6.76
CA PHE A 25 35.61 -16.92 6.22
C PHE A 25 34.49 -17.07 7.27
N LEU A 26 34.81 -17.24 8.56
CA LEU A 26 33.80 -17.31 9.61
C LEU A 26 33.11 -15.96 9.87
N VAL A 27 33.84 -14.84 9.71
CA VAL A 27 33.27 -13.48 9.83
C VAL A 27 32.46 -13.10 8.59
N ALA A 28 32.85 -13.57 7.40
CA ALA A 28 32.07 -13.36 6.18
C ALA A 28 30.77 -14.19 6.13
N GLY A 29 30.72 -15.36 6.80
CA GLY A 29 29.52 -16.21 6.87
C GLY A 29 28.42 -15.70 7.81
N MET A 30 28.76 -14.82 8.77
CA MET A 30 27.80 -14.32 9.76
C MET A 30 27.32 -12.89 9.46
N MET A 31 27.80 -12.29 8.37
CA MET A 31 27.32 -11.01 7.82
C MET A 31 26.34 -11.23 6.65
N GLY A 32 25.72 -12.40 6.56
CA GLY A 32 24.71 -12.74 5.53
C GLY A 32 23.26 -12.70 6.03
N LEU A 33 23.03 -12.34 7.31
CA LEU A 33 21.71 -12.41 7.95
C LEU A 33 21.13 -11.06 8.39
N LEU A 34 21.71 -9.95 7.94
CA LEU A 34 21.15 -8.61 8.11
C LEU A 34 21.18 -7.87 6.76
N THR A 35 20.67 -8.50 5.70
CA THR A 35 20.14 -7.71 4.59
C THR A 35 18.74 -7.29 5.04
N ASP A 36 18.65 -6.13 5.69
CA ASP A 36 17.41 -5.36 5.66
C ASP A 36 16.93 -5.35 4.22
N GLY A 37 15.67 -5.75 4.02
CA GLY A 37 15.05 -5.83 2.72
C GLY A 37 15.10 -4.46 2.05
N ILE A 38 16.12 -4.26 1.22
CA ILE A 38 16.11 -3.24 0.17
C ILE A 38 14.87 -3.60 -0.63
N ALA A 39 13.84 -2.77 -0.52
CA ALA A 39 12.64 -2.85 -1.31
C ALA A 39 13.08 -3.06 -2.76
N GLN A 40 12.88 -4.28 -3.28
CA GLN A 40 13.14 -4.55 -4.67
C GLN A 40 12.25 -3.60 -5.46
N GLU A 41 12.85 -2.65 -6.17
CA GLU A 41 12.12 -1.89 -7.15
C GLU A 41 11.54 -2.89 -8.15
N GLU A 42 10.21 -2.96 -8.19
CA GLU A 42 9.52 -3.80 -9.17
C GLU A 42 9.99 -3.46 -10.59
N PRO A 43 10.13 -4.48 -11.47
CA PRO A 43 10.68 -4.29 -12.81
C PRO A 43 9.92 -3.20 -13.57
N ILE A 44 10.68 -2.26 -14.12
CA ILE A 44 10.13 -1.10 -14.82
C ILE A 44 9.46 -1.58 -16.12
N THR A 45 8.13 -1.52 -16.15
CA THR A 45 7.31 -1.97 -17.28
C THR A 45 6.93 -0.75 -18.15
N GLU A 46 6.71 -0.91 -19.45
CA GLU A 46 6.29 0.20 -20.36
C GLU A 46 5.05 0.95 -19.83
N GLN A 47 4.09 0.22 -19.24
CA GLN A 47 2.92 0.78 -18.56
C GLN A 47 3.26 1.73 -17.39
N ARG A 48 4.40 1.51 -16.71
CA ARG A 48 4.84 2.38 -15.61
C ARG A 48 5.42 3.69 -16.14
N TYR A 49 6.16 3.65 -17.25
CA TYR A 49 6.66 4.86 -17.91
C TYR A 49 5.52 5.75 -18.41
N GLU A 50 4.49 5.16 -19.03
CA GLU A 50 3.29 5.91 -19.42
C GLU A 50 2.62 6.55 -18.19
N ARG A 51 2.42 5.81 -17.10
CA ARG A 51 1.85 6.37 -15.86
C ARG A 51 2.69 7.51 -15.27
N GLU A 52 4.02 7.38 -15.24
CA GLU A 52 4.93 8.41 -14.72
C GLU A 52 4.96 9.67 -15.60
N GLU A 53 4.98 9.54 -16.93
CA GLU A 53 4.90 10.67 -17.88
C GLU A 53 3.57 11.45 -17.76
N LEU A 54 2.51 10.77 -17.33
CA LEU A 54 1.18 11.33 -17.11
C LEU A 54 0.99 11.93 -15.71
N GLY A 55 2.07 11.98 -14.91
CA GLY A 55 2.04 12.54 -13.56
C GLY A 55 1.37 11.63 -12.52
N VAL A 56 1.05 10.37 -12.87
CA VAL A 56 0.58 9.33 -11.95
C VAL A 56 1.80 8.63 -11.38
N ASN A 57 2.35 9.12 -10.27
CA ASN A 57 3.49 8.50 -9.62
C ASN A 57 3.20 8.22 -8.14
N ARG A 58 4.10 7.45 -7.50
CA ARG A 58 3.98 7.07 -6.08
C ARG A 58 3.89 8.26 -5.11
N TYR A 59 4.24 9.46 -5.57
CA TYR A 59 4.30 10.69 -4.78
C TYR A 59 3.07 11.60 -5.00
N THR A 60 2.55 11.67 -6.22
CA THR A 60 1.40 12.55 -6.59
C THR A 60 0.05 11.85 -6.46
N ALA A 61 0.02 10.53 -6.61
CA ALA A 61 -1.15 9.68 -6.41
C ALA A 61 -0.71 8.44 -5.61
N PRO A 62 -0.44 8.60 -4.31
CA PRO A 62 0.02 7.47 -3.53
C PRO A 62 -1.09 6.41 -3.47
N SER A 63 -0.75 5.11 -3.38
CA SER A 63 -1.80 4.09 -3.44
C SER A 63 -2.66 4.16 -2.19
N ILE A 64 -3.98 4.01 -2.34
CA ILE A 64 -4.89 4.03 -1.19
C ILE A 64 -4.54 2.88 -0.21
N GLU A 65 -4.00 1.76 -0.74
CA GLU A 65 -3.40 0.66 0.02
C GLU A 65 -2.37 1.09 1.07
N ARG A 66 -1.50 2.07 0.78
CA ARG A 66 -0.55 2.57 1.77
C ARG A 66 -1.23 3.25 2.94
N ILE A 67 -2.28 4.04 2.70
CA ILE A 67 -3.08 4.61 3.78
C ILE A 67 -3.72 3.50 4.61
N PHE A 68 -4.16 2.43 3.94
CA PHE A 68 -4.80 1.30 4.61
C PHE A 68 -3.85 0.53 5.51
N GLN A 69 -2.57 0.38 5.13
CA GLN A 69 -1.54 -0.16 6.03
C GLN A 69 -1.34 0.71 7.27
N GLN A 70 -1.39 2.03 7.12
CA GLN A 70 -1.29 2.94 8.27
C GLN A 70 -2.50 2.83 9.20
N LEU A 71 -3.70 2.60 8.66
CA LEU A 71 -4.89 2.38 9.49
C LEU A 71 -4.82 1.07 10.30
N ASP A 72 -4.09 0.05 9.82
CA ASP A 72 -3.91 -1.21 10.55
C ASP A 72 -3.17 -1.01 11.88
N ASP A 73 -2.20 -0.09 11.90
CA ASP A 73 -1.43 0.31 13.08
C ASP A 73 -2.26 1.12 14.09
N LEU A 74 -3.42 1.63 13.67
CA LEU A 74 -4.32 2.43 14.49
C LEU A 74 -5.49 1.63 15.07
N ARG A 75 -5.52 0.31 14.88
CA ARG A 75 -6.55 -0.54 15.50
C ARG A 75 -6.45 -0.58 17.03
N PRO A 76 -7.59 -0.75 17.74
CA PRO A 76 -8.95 -0.84 17.21
C PRO A 76 -9.48 0.53 16.74
N LEU A 77 -10.28 0.53 15.66
CA LEU A 77 -10.87 1.75 15.11
C LEU A 77 -12.26 2.00 15.75
N PRO A 78 -12.50 3.18 16.36
CA PRO A 78 -13.81 3.57 16.91
C PRO A 78 -14.83 3.88 15.79
N PHE A 79 -15.41 2.83 15.21
CA PHE A 79 -16.26 2.91 14.00
C PHE A 79 -17.42 3.89 14.14
N GLU A 80 -18.11 3.89 15.28
CA GLU A 80 -19.32 4.67 15.50
C GLU A 80 -19.05 6.17 15.50
N GLN A 81 -17.84 6.58 15.90
CA GLN A 81 -17.37 7.96 15.88
C GLN A 81 -16.75 8.35 14.53
N LEU A 82 -16.13 7.38 13.84
CA LEU A 82 -15.42 7.62 12.59
C LEU A 82 -16.32 7.50 11.35
N GLN A 83 -17.43 6.77 11.44
CA GLN A 83 -18.39 6.64 10.34
C GLN A 83 -19.04 7.99 10.04
N ARG A 84 -19.42 8.18 8.78
CA ARG A 84 -20.20 9.32 8.31
C ARG A 84 -21.41 8.84 7.53
N GLU A 85 -22.38 9.73 7.34
CA GLU A 85 -23.47 9.44 6.41
C GLU A 85 -22.94 9.31 4.97
N LEU A 86 -23.25 8.19 4.31
CA LEU A 86 -22.93 8.02 2.90
C LEU A 86 -23.76 8.99 2.04
N PRO A 87 -23.19 9.53 0.94
CA PRO A 87 -23.88 10.46 0.06
C PRO A 87 -25.23 9.92 -0.43
N LYS A 88 -26.32 10.64 -0.15
CA LYS A 88 -27.69 10.23 -0.52
C LYS A 88 -28.00 10.52 -1.99
N ALA A 89 -27.44 11.60 -2.53
CA ALA A 89 -27.54 11.97 -3.93
C ALA A 89 -26.18 11.94 -4.60
N SER A 90 -26.15 11.55 -5.88
CA SER A 90 -24.93 11.65 -6.68
C SER A 90 -24.72 13.11 -7.10
N PRO A 91 -23.48 13.62 -7.04
CA PRO A 91 -23.16 14.96 -7.54
C PRO A 91 -23.43 15.08 -9.04
N ALA A 92 -23.62 16.32 -9.50
CA ALA A 92 -23.78 16.62 -10.92
C ALA A 92 -22.46 16.53 -11.68
N SER A 93 -21.35 17.01 -11.10
CA SER A 93 -20.04 17.00 -11.78
C SER A 93 -19.36 15.64 -11.66
N ARG A 94 -18.69 15.23 -12.74
CA ARG A 94 -17.99 13.94 -12.80
C ARG A 94 -16.76 13.94 -11.91
N GLU A 95 -16.12 15.09 -11.75
CA GLU A 95 -14.98 15.31 -10.85
C GLU A 95 -15.34 15.04 -9.39
N GLN A 96 -16.50 15.57 -8.94
CA GLN A 96 -16.98 15.31 -7.58
C GLN A 96 -17.29 13.83 -7.37
N LYS A 97 -17.79 13.12 -8.40
CA LYS A 97 -18.01 11.68 -8.33
C LYS A 97 -16.70 10.93 -8.09
N GLY A 98 -15.60 11.31 -8.74
CA GLY A 98 -14.30 10.67 -8.49
C GLY A 98 -13.83 10.86 -7.06
N LEU A 99 -13.84 12.10 -6.57
CA LEU A 99 -13.48 12.39 -5.16
C LEU A 99 -14.35 11.59 -4.18
N ILE A 100 -15.65 11.54 -4.43
CA ILE A 100 -16.58 10.78 -3.59
C ILE A 100 -16.32 9.28 -3.71
N PHE A 101 -16.08 8.76 -4.91
CA PHE A 101 -15.80 7.35 -5.12
C PHE A 101 -14.56 6.91 -4.33
N GLY A 102 -13.47 7.68 -4.41
CA GLY A 102 -12.28 7.47 -3.58
C GLY A 102 -12.59 7.45 -2.08
N GLY A 103 -13.37 8.44 -1.62
CA GLY A 103 -13.79 8.50 -0.22
C GLY A 103 -14.67 7.31 0.20
N LEU A 104 -15.55 6.81 -0.68
CA LEU A 104 -16.37 5.63 -0.44
C LEU A 104 -15.52 4.37 -0.33
N VAL A 105 -14.47 4.23 -1.14
CA VAL A 105 -13.52 3.12 -1.01
C VAL A 105 -12.91 3.15 0.39
N ALA A 106 -12.42 4.31 0.86
CA ALA A 106 -11.88 4.46 2.21
C ALA A 106 -12.90 4.17 3.33
N ASP A 107 -14.16 4.62 3.18
CA ASP A 107 -15.26 4.25 4.08
C ASP A 107 -15.49 2.73 4.09
N GLY A 108 -15.30 2.06 2.95
CA GLY A 108 -15.36 0.61 2.84
C GLY A 108 -14.29 -0.11 3.65
N PHE A 109 -13.06 0.40 3.69
CA PHE A 109 -12.03 -0.17 4.54
C PHE A 109 -12.35 0.02 6.02
N LEU A 110 -12.83 1.19 6.44
CA LEU A 110 -13.28 1.39 7.81
C LEU A 110 -14.36 0.37 8.22
N ILE A 111 -15.31 0.08 7.32
CA ILE A 111 -16.34 -0.96 7.53
C ILE A 111 -15.72 -2.35 7.67
N VAL A 112 -14.73 -2.69 6.83
CA VAL A 112 -14.05 -3.99 6.85
C VAL A 112 -13.19 -4.17 8.11
N GLU A 113 -12.40 -3.17 8.47
CA GLU A 113 -11.53 -3.20 9.67
C GLU A 113 -12.34 -3.21 10.96
N ALA A 114 -13.51 -2.57 10.96
CA ALA A 114 -14.46 -2.64 12.07
C ALA A 114 -15.41 -3.86 11.97
N GLU A 115 -15.28 -4.71 10.95
CA GLU A 115 -16.11 -5.91 10.78
C GLU A 115 -17.63 -5.65 10.78
N ARG A 116 -18.07 -4.51 10.23
CA ARG A 116 -19.47 -4.05 10.29
C ARG A 116 -20.31 -4.60 9.14
N LYS A 117 -20.78 -5.85 9.28
CA LYS A 117 -21.61 -6.55 8.26
C LYS A 117 -22.79 -5.72 7.74
N ASN A 118 -23.51 -5.06 8.64
CA ASN A 118 -24.72 -4.31 8.32
C ASN A 118 -24.46 -3.08 7.42
N ALA A 119 -23.22 -2.58 7.38
CA ALA A 119 -22.84 -1.41 6.59
C ALA A 119 -22.40 -1.76 5.16
N VAL A 120 -21.99 -3.01 4.91
CA VAL A 120 -21.43 -3.45 3.61
C VAL A 120 -22.46 -3.37 2.48
N ASP A 121 -23.70 -3.81 2.72
CA ASP A 121 -24.75 -3.80 1.69
C ASP A 121 -25.13 -2.36 1.26
N ASN A 122 -25.11 -1.41 2.20
CA ASN A 122 -25.36 0.00 1.90
C ASN A 122 -24.19 0.60 1.11
N LEU A 123 -22.96 0.34 1.54
CA LEU A 123 -21.76 0.79 0.86
C LEU A 123 -21.71 0.28 -0.59
N GLY A 124 -21.91 -1.02 -0.81
CA GLY A 124 -21.84 -1.62 -2.15
C GLY A 124 -22.84 -0.97 -3.12
N ARG A 125 -24.04 -0.63 -2.64
CA ARG A 125 -25.05 0.08 -3.42
C ARG A 125 -24.60 1.48 -3.84
N VAL A 126 -24.00 2.23 -2.91
CA VAL A 126 -23.52 3.60 -3.15
C VAL A 126 -22.29 3.59 -4.07
N LEU A 127 -21.34 2.69 -3.83
CA LEU A 127 -20.18 2.48 -4.72
C LEU A 127 -20.61 2.17 -6.16
N MET A 128 -21.57 1.25 -6.33
CA MET A 128 -22.10 0.91 -7.65
C MET A 128 -22.77 2.09 -8.36
N ARG A 129 -23.50 2.93 -7.60
CA ARG A 129 -24.13 4.13 -8.15
C ARG A 129 -23.10 5.13 -8.67
N GLU A 130 -22.04 5.39 -7.89
CA GLU A 130 -21.00 6.33 -8.31
C GLU A 130 -20.13 5.75 -9.44
N ALA A 131 -19.85 4.45 -9.45
CA ALA A 131 -19.15 3.78 -10.55
C ALA A 131 -19.86 3.93 -11.89
N ARG A 132 -21.19 3.78 -11.91
CA ARG A 132 -22.02 4.06 -13.10
C ARG A 132 -21.90 5.50 -13.56
N GLY A 133 -21.88 6.44 -12.63
CA GLY A 133 -21.68 7.85 -12.94
C GLY A 133 -20.30 8.19 -13.52
N LEU A 134 -19.33 7.29 -13.34
CA LEU A 134 -17.99 7.40 -13.90
C LEU A 134 -17.82 6.61 -15.21
N GLY A 135 -18.74 5.70 -15.56
CA GLY A 135 -18.68 4.85 -16.74
C GLY A 135 -17.80 3.61 -16.58
N VAL A 136 -17.62 3.13 -15.35
CA VAL A 136 -16.73 2.00 -14.99
C VAL A 136 -17.44 0.93 -14.15
N ASP A 137 -18.76 0.87 -14.24
CA ASP A 137 -19.61 -0.03 -13.44
C ASP A 137 -19.41 -1.51 -13.74
N ASP A 138 -19.00 -1.87 -14.96
CA ASP A 138 -18.66 -3.24 -15.30
C ASP A 138 -17.53 -3.80 -14.41
N ARG A 139 -16.55 -2.96 -14.07
CA ARG A 139 -15.43 -3.32 -13.19
C ARG A 139 -15.93 -3.58 -11.76
N VAL A 140 -16.75 -2.68 -11.22
CA VAL A 140 -17.29 -2.82 -9.86
C VAL A 140 -18.28 -3.98 -9.76
N THR A 141 -19.06 -4.23 -10.82
CA THR A 141 -20.08 -5.29 -10.83
C THR A 141 -19.44 -6.67 -10.68
N ARG A 142 -18.29 -6.90 -11.33
CA ARG A 142 -17.50 -8.14 -11.22
C ARG A 142 -17.17 -8.50 -9.76
N HIS A 143 -16.84 -7.51 -8.95
CA HIS A 143 -16.40 -7.71 -7.56
C HIS A 143 -17.55 -7.64 -6.53
N SER A 144 -18.65 -6.94 -6.86
CA SER A 144 -19.73 -6.64 -5.90
C SER A 144 -20.37 -7.88 -5.26
N ALA A 145 -20.63 -8.93 -6.03
CA ALA A 145 -21.21 -10.17 -5.51
C ALA A 145 -20.26 -10.90 -4.56
N SER A 146 -18.95 -10.91 -4.90
CA SER A 146 -17.89 -11.49 -4.08
C SER A 146 -17.76 -10.75 -2.75
N LEU A 147 -17.66 -9.40 -2.79
CA LEU A 147 -17.59 -8.55 -1.60
C LEU A 147 -18.73 -8.79 -0.62
N THR A 148 -19.98 -8.78 -1.12
CA THR A 148 -21.16 -8.98 -0.28
C THR A 148 -21.23 -10.38 0.31
N ASP A 149 -20.93 -11.43 -0.47
CA ASP A 149 -20.93 -12.81 0.03
C ASP A 149 -19.83 -13.04 1.08
N LEU A 150 -18.61 -12.58 0.82
CA LEU A 150 -17.48 -12.68 1.76
C LEU A 150 -17.78 -11.95 3.08
N ALA A 151 -18.36 -10.75 3.01
CA ALA A 151 -18.74 -9.98 4.19
C ALA A 151 -19.85 -10.65 5.01
N ARG A 152 -20.86 -11.22 4.35
CA ARG A 152 -21.93 -11.99 5.02
C ARG A 152 -21.34 -13.17 5.80
N ARG A 153 -20.41 -13.90 5.18
CA ARG A 153 -19.69 -15.02 5.80
C ARG A 153 -18.68 -14.59 6.86
N GLY A 154 -18.32 -13.30 6.93
CA GLY A 154 -17.34 -12.77 7.89
C GLY A 154 -15.89 -13.06 7.50
N HIS A 155 -15.61 -13.30 6.21
CA HIS A 155 -14.25 -13.54 5.72
C HIS A 155 -13.53 -12.21 5.45
N TRP A 156 -13.32 -11.39 6.48
CA TRP A 156 -12.83 -10.01 6.36
C TRP A 156 -11.49 -9.85 5.61
N PRO A 157 -10.48 -10.73 5.79
CA PRO A 157 -9.25 -10.64 5.00
C PRO A 157 -9.51 -10.78 3.48
N ALA A 158 -10.49 -11.60 3.10
CA ALA A 158 -10.89 -11.75 1.71
C ALA A 158 -11.69 -10.54 1.21
N VAL A 159 -12.58 -9.97 2.04
CA VAL A 159 -13.29 -8.72 1.71
C VAL A 159 -12.30 -7.58 1.47
N ARG A 160 -11.27 -7.47 2.31
CA ARG A 160 -10.19 -6.48 2.15
C ARG A 160 -9.50 -6.63 0.81
N LYS A 161 -9.06 -7.86 0.49
CA LYS A 161 -8.39 -8.15 -0.78
C LYS A 161 -9.26 -7.80 -1.99
N GLU A 162 -10.53 -8.17 -1.94
CA GLU A 162 -11.48 -7.91 -3.02
C GLU A 162 -11.76 -6.40 -3.18
N LEU A 163 -11.78 -5.64 -2.08
CA LEU A 163 -11.97 -4.19 -2.10
C LEU A 163 -10.77 -3.46 -2.72
N ILE A 164 -9.54 -3.89 -2.38
CA ILE A 164 -8.30 -3.41 -3.03
C ILE A 164 -8.34 -3.70 -4.53
N ALA A 165 -8.70 -4.93 -4.92
CA ALA A 165 -8.82 -5.32 -6.33
C ALA A 165 -9.86 -4.46 -7.08
N THR A 166 -11.02 -4.19 -6.45
CA THR A 166 -12.06 -3.33 -7.02
C THR A 166 -11.55 -1.92 -7.30
N GLN A 167 -10.79 -1.33 -6.38
CA GLN A 167 -10.21 -0.01 -6.56
C GLN A 167 -9.19 0.00 -7.71
N ALA A 168 -8.28 -0.99 -7.74
CA ALA A 168 -7.28 -1.10 -8.79
C ALA A 168 -7.91 -1.25 -10.18
N ASP A 169 -8.93 -2.11 -10.33
CA ASP A 169 -9.63 -2.32 -11.60
C ASP A 169 -10.36 -1.05 -12.08
N VAL A 170 -10.91 -0.25 -11.15
CA VAL A 170 -11.56 1.03 -11.47
C VAL A 170 -10.55 2.09 -11.92
N GLU A 171 -9.44 2.24 -11.20
CA GLU A 171 -8.37 3.17 -11.58
C GLU A 171 -7.78 2.79 -12.94
N GLN A 172 -7.54 1.50 -13.17
CA GLN A 172 -7.04 0.99 -14.44
C GLN A 172 -8.02 1.26 -15.59
N ALA A 173 -9.32 1.04 -15.38
CA ALA A 173 -10.33 1.34 -16.39
C ALA A 173 -10.39 2.83 -16.74
N LEU A 174 -10.18 3.72 -15.77
CA LEU A 174 -10.12 5.16 -16.05
C LEU A 174 -8.87 5.53 -16.84
N ILE A 175 -7.74 4.88 -16.59
CA ILE A 175 -6.52 5.04 -17.40
C ILE A 175 -6.78 4.56 -18.85
N GLU A 176 -7.40 3.39 -19.01
CA GLU A 176 -7.78 2.83 -20.32
C GLU A 176 -8.74 3.74 -21.11
N LEU A 177 -9.61 4.48 -20.42
CA LEU A 177 -10.51 5.47 -21.00
C LEU A 177 -9.83 6.84 -21.25
N HIS A 178 -8.51 6.94 -21.08
CA HIS A 178 -7.74 8.18 -21.12
C HIS A 178 -8.25 9.27 -20.15
N ASP A 179 -8.83 8.84 -19.03
CA ASP A 179 -9.47 9.68 -18.03
C ASP A 179 -8.66 9.74 -16.72
N GLN A 180 -7.39 10.12 -16.86
CA GLN A 180 -6.41 10.16 -15.77
C GLN A 180 -6.78 11.17 -14.69
N LYS A 181 -7.39 12.30 -15.08
CA LYS A 181 -7.90 13.29 -14.15
C LYS A 181 -8.84 12.62 -13.14
N MET A 182 -9.68 11.69 -13.59
CA MET A 182 -10.59 11.01 -12.69
C MET A 182 -9.89 9.99 -11.80
N ALA A 183 -8.91 9.25 -12.33
CA ALA A 183 -8.07 8.36 -11.51
C ALA A 183 -7.38 9.15 -10.37
N HIS A 184 -6.79 10.31 -10.67
CA HIS A 184 -6.19 11.18 -9.65
C HIS A 184 -7.20 11.68 -8.62
N LEU A 185 -8.39 12.09 -9.04
CA LEU A 185 -9.43 12.55 -8.13
C LEU A 185 -9.95 11.41 -7.23
N ILE A 186 -10.00 10.17 -7.73
CA ILE A 186 -10.33 9.00 -6.92
C ILE A 186 -9.25 8.76 -5.88
N SER A 187 -7.98 8.70 -6.28
CA SER A 187 -6.89 8.50 -5.32
C SER A 187 -6.91 9.63 -4.27
N LEU A 188 -7.01 10.90 -4.69
CA LEU A 188 -7.11 12.05 -3.78
C LEU A 188 -8.30 11.95 -2.81
N GLY A 189 -9.47 11.53 -3.29
CA GLY A 189 -10.65 11.35 -2.47
C GLY A 189 -10.46 10.28 -1.39
N GLY A 190 -9.81 9.17 -1.75
CA GLY A 190 -9.42 8.13 -0.81
C GLY A 190 -8.39 8.63 0.21
N TRP A 191 -7.42 9.43 -0.23
CA TRP A 191 -6.41 10.07 0.62
C TRP A 191 -7.01 10.99 1.68
N LEU A 192 -7.87 11.92 1.25
CA LEU A 192 -8.50 12.86 2.17
C LEU A 192 -9.33 12.13 3.22
N ARG A 193 -10.10 11.12 2.80
CA ARG A 193 -10.95 10.37 3.72
C ARG A 193 -10.14 9.47 4.66
N GLY A 194 -9.11 8.78 4.15
CA GLY A 194 -8.25 7.95 4.97
C GLY A 194 -7.47 8.77 6.00
N LEU A 195 -6.98 9.96 5.63
CA LEU A 195 -6.35 10.91 6.57
C LEU A 195 -7.33 11.37 7.66
N GLU A 196 -8.56 11.70 7.28
CA GLU A 196 -9.62 12.08 8.23
C GLU A 196 -9.90 10.96 9.25
N ILE A 197 -10.00 9.71 8.78
CA ILE A 197 -10.21 8.53 9.64
C ILE A 197 -9.00 8.33 10.57
N SER A 198 -7.78 8.39 10.05
CA SER A 198 -6.55 8.24 10.84
C SER A 198 -6.42 9.33 11.91
N ALA A 199 -6.66 10.59 11.53
CA ALA A 199 -6.61 11.72 12.45
C ALA A 199 -7.66 11.58 13.56
N GLY A 200 -8.91 11.26 13.20
CA GLY A 200 -9.97 11.00 14.18
C GLY A 200 -9.67 9.82 15.10
N ALA A 201 -9.09 8.73 14.57
CA ALA A 201 -8.71 7.56 15.37
C ALA A 201 -7.61 7.88 16.38
N ILE A 202 -6.71 8.81 16.06
CA ILE A 202 -5.65 9.29 16.96
C ILE A 202 -6.21 10.29 17.96
N GLU A 203 -7.11 11.17 17.56
CA GLU A 203 -7.76 12.13 18.47
C GLU A 203 -8.58 11.41 19.55
N LEU A 204 -9.31 10.36 19.17
CA LEU A 204 -10.16 9.58 20.08
C LEU A 204 -9.36 8.71 21.06
N ASP A 205 -8.20 8.20 20.64
CA ASP A 205 -7.29 7.39 21.47
C ASP A 205 -5.85 7.85 21.25
N PHE A 206 -5.49 8.96 21.89
CA PHE A 206 -4.19 9.57 21.67
C PHE A 206 -3.08 8.80 22.39
N SER A 207 -2.06 8.41 21.62
CA SER A 207 -0.75 8.07 22.17
C SER A 207 0.38 8.58 21.26
N PRO A 208 1.57 8.88 21.79
CA PRO A 208 2.72 9.27 20.99
C PRO A 208 3.08 8.23 19.91
N GLN A 209 2.80 6.94 20.15
CA GLN A 209 3.01 5.86 19.20
C GLN A 209 2.01 5.94 18.03
N ARG A 210 0.72 6.12 18.32
CA ARG A 210 -0.32 6.28 17.30
C ARG A 210 -0.14 7.56 16.50
N ALA A 211 0.26 8.66 17.14
CA ALA A 211 0.55 9.93 16.46
C ALA A 211 1.71 9.83 15.45
N LYS A 212 2.72 8.99 15.71
CA LYS A 212 3.84 8.76 14.78
C LYS A 212 3.41 8.13 13.45
N VAL A 213 2.30 7.40 13.42
CA VAL A 213 1.75 6.80 12.19
C VAL A 213 1.43 7.87 11.15
N LEU A 214 0.89 9.03 11.58
CA LEU A 214 0.67 10.19 10.70
C LEU A 214 1.95 10.90 10.30
N THR A 215 2.95 10.94 11.18
CA THR A 215 4.22 11.62 10.91
C THR A 215 5.07 10.87 9.88
N TRP A 216 5.03 9.52 9.91
CA TRP A 216 5.80 8.68 8.99
C TRP A 216 5.34 8.80 7.52
N SER A 217 4.04 9.06 7.27
CA SER A 217 3.55 9.37 5.92
C SER A 217 4.18 10.62 5.29
N ILE A 218 4.69 11.54 6.11
CA ILE A 218 5.25 12.82 5.64
C ILE A 218 6.77 12.70 5.47
N THR A 219 7.48 12.04 6.39
CA THR A 219 8.95 11.89 6.33
C THR A 219 9.43 10.80 5.37
N SER A 220 8.63 9.77 5.07
CA SER A 220 9.00 8.77 4.06
C SER A 220 8.87 9.29 2.61
N LEU A 221 8.53 10.57 2.43
CA LEU A 221 8.54 11.26 1.13
C LEU A 221 9.90 11.91 0.80
N GLU A 222 10.82 11.96 1.76
CA GLU A 222 12.14 12.60 1.61
C GLU A 222 13.30 11.61 1.33
N ASN A 223 13.05 10.30 1.30
CA ASN A 223 14.04 9.26 0.95
C ASN A 223 13.58 8.36 -0.21
#